data_AF-A0A2V1DD57-F1
#
_entry.id   AF-A0A2V1DD57-F1
#
_cell.length_a   1.000
_cell.length_b   1.000
_cell.length_c   1.000
_cell.angle_alpha   90.00
_cell.angle_beta   90.00
_cell.angle_gamma   90.00
#
_symmetry.space_group_name_H-M   'P 1'
#
loop_
_entity.id
_entity.type
_entity.pdbx_description
1 polymer ?
#
loop_
_entity_poly.entity_id
_entity_poly.type
_entity_poly.pdbx_seq_one_letter_code
_entity_poly.pdbx_strand_id
1 'polypeptide(L)'
;MSELDSEHICRVVIVGGGTAGLTVANDLEHAGVNFVLLERREVFDPQVGASLGLLPNASRILDQVGCYEKFLEITKPIRKQTVHRADGTLFAEYKCLFGISASIDGMEVGENYKTFAKDVSTLSYIGMIGRVFWFVFVKMDKVYYTPNIPRFTTADADALVEEVGSLAIREKRRVTVRDLYRERISGNLVALEEAEYDHWSWGRLVCLGDAIHKMTPNLGAGGSSAIESAAVLSNIISGLVNGVGKPTVEAIRLALGSYQKLRAIRMTKVLKVANVLTRLQALKGWKEYAMTHFIAPRADGVFTRNVFEFLDRSPSGRLSTQTS
;
A
#
# COMPACT_ATOMS: atom_id res chain seq x y z
N MET A 1 -11.96 34.22 -29.83
CA MET A 1 -12.48 33.40 -28.71
C MET A 1 -12.04 31.97 -28.99
N SER A 2 -11.13 31.44 -28.17
CA SER A 2 -10.66 30.06 -28.27
C SER A 2 -11.65 29.09 -27.63
N GLU A 3 -11.66 27.83 -28.06
CA GLU A 3 -12.55 26.74 -27.64
C GLU A 3 -12.30 26.24 -26.19
N LEU A 4 -11.77 27.10 -25.30
CA LEU A 4 -11.30 26.75 -23.96
C LEU A 4 -12.29 27.04 -22.82
N ASP A 5 -13.40 27.74 -23.11
CA ASP A 5 -14.48 28.03 -22.14
C ASP A 5 -15.70 27.13 -22.36
N SER A 6 -15.48 25.81 -22.50
CA SER A 6 -16.53 24.85 -22.13
C SER A 6 -16.72 24.95 -20.61
N GLU A 7 -17.80 25.59 -20.15
CA GLU A 7 -18.11 25.77 -18.72
C GLU A 7 -18.23 24.41 -18.02
N HIS A 8 -17.12 23.91 -17.48
CA HIS A 8 -17.13 22.74 -16.63
C HIS A 8 -17.80 23.10 -15.30
N ILE A 9 -19.06 22.70 -15.20
CA ILE A 9 -20.00 22.98 -14.11
C ILE A 9 -19.42 22.65 -12.71
N CYS A 10 -18.50 21.69 -12.65
CA CYS A 10 -17.74 21.32 -11.46
C CYS A 10 -16.27 21.03 -11.81
N ARG A 11 -15.34 21.45 -10.94
CA ARG A 11 -13.90 21.12 -11.02
C ARG A 11 -13.47 20.42 -9.73
N VAL A 12 -12.76 19.31 -9.87
CA VAL A 12 -12.20 18.52 -8.76
C VAL A 12 -10.77 18.98 -8.47
N VAL A 13 -10.37 19.02 -7.20
CA VAL A 13 -8.97 19.27 -6.81
C VAL A 13 -8.43 18.02 -6.11
N ILE A 14 -7.40 17.42 -6.68
CA ILE A 14 -6.73 16.23 -6.17
C ILE A 14 -5.41 16.68 -5.53
N VAL A 15 -5.17 16.32 -4.27
CA VAL A 15 -3.97 16.70 -3.53
C VAL A 15 -3.13 15.45 -3.24
N GLY A 16 -1.98 15.34 -3.90
CA GLY A 16 -1.03 14.23 -3.83
C GLY A 16 -1.04 13.35 -5.07
N GLY A 17 0.04 13.41 -5.87
CA GLY A 17 0.32 12.55 -7.03
C GLY A 17 0.86 11.17 -6.66
N GLY A 18 0.42 10.60 -5.53
CA GLY A 18 0.68 9.20 -5.19
C GLY A 18 -0.25 8.25 -5.94
N THR A 19 -0.09 6.93 -5.75
CA THR A 19 -0.90 5.89 -6.41
C THR A 19 -2.40 6.19 -6.36
N ALA A 20 -2.93 6.59 -5.20
CA ALA A 20 -4.35 6.91 -5.04
C ALA A 20 -4.80 8.11 -5.90
N GLY A 21 -4.04 9.21 -5.89
CA GLY A 21 -4.39 10.44 -6.60
C GLY A 21 -4.20 10.34 -8.11
N LEU A 22 -3.17 9.61 -8.57
CA LEU A 22 -2.98 9.32 -9.98
C LEU A 22 -4.06 8.39 -10.53
N THR A 23 -4.55 7.40 -9.78
CA THR A 23 -5.71 6.60 -10.20
C THR A 23 -6.96 7.47 -10.32
N VAL A 24 -7.27 8.33 -9.33
CA VAL A 24 -8.42 9.27 -9.46
C VAL A 24 -8.25 10.20 -10.65
N ALA A 25 -7.06 10.76 -10.88
CA ALA A 25 -6.80 11.62 -12.04
C ALA A 25 -7.10 10.91 -13.36
N ASN A 26 -6.57 9.68 -13.55
CA ASN A 26 -6.80 8.87 -14.75
C ASN A 26 -8.29 8.49 -14.91
N ASP A 27 -8.97 8.10 -13.83
CA ASP A 27 -10.40 7.74 -13.87
C ASP A 27 -11.26 8.95 -14.28
N LEU A 28 -10.95 10.15 -13.75
CA LEU A 28 -11.68 11.38 -14.05
C LEU A 28 -11.39 11.90 -15.46
N GLU A 29 -10.15 11.73 -15.95
CA GLU A 29 -9.79 12.01 -17.34
C GLU A 29 -10.60 11.12 -18.30
N HIS A 30 -10.65 9.81 -18.06
CA HIS A 30 -11.47 8.86 -18.81
C HIS A 30 -12.98 9.17 -18.74
N ALA A 31 -13.44 9.80 -17.65
CA ALA A 31 -14.84 10.18 -17.46
C ALA A 31 -15.18 11.59 -17.97
N GLY A 32 -14.22 12.33 -18.55
CA GLY A 32 -14.42 13.70 -19.03
C GLY A 32 -14.61 14.76 -17.93
N VAL A 33 -14.26 14.44 -16.68
CA VAL A 33 -14.44 15.32 -15.52
C VAL A 33 -13.23 16.25 -15.37
N ASN A 34 -13.46 17.56 -15.29
CA ASN A 34 -12.39 18.54 -15.13
C ASN A 34 -11.76 18.45 -13.71
N PHE A 35 -10.44 18.27 -13.64
CA PHE A 35 -9.71 18.25 -12.38
C PHE A 35 -8.39 19.03 -12.45
N VAL A 36 -7.82 19.31 -11.26
CA VAL A 36 -6.44 19.76 -11.09
C VAL A 36 -5.76 18.82 -10.11
N LEU A 37 -4.60 18.27 -10.49
CA LEU A 37 -3.74 17.46 -9.63
C LEU A 37 -2.60 18.32 -9.07
N LEU A 38 -2.44 18.34 -7.76
CA LEU A 38 -1.37 19.03 -7.05
C LEU A 38 -0.42 18.00 -6.43
N GLU A 39 0.85 18.00 -6.84
CA GLU A 39 1.93 17.21 -6.22
C GLU A 39 3.00 18.16 -5.65
N ARG A 40 3.64 17.74 -4.55
CA ARG A 40 4.67 18.54 -3.87
C ARG A 40 6.06 18.34 -4.48
N ARG A 41 6.32 17.19 -5.09
CA ARG A 41 7.57 16.90 -5.81
C ARG A 41 7.60 17.58 -7.17
N GLU A 42 8.77 18.03 -7.58
CA GLU A 42 9.03 18.57 -8.93
C GLU A 42 8.98 17.46 -10.01
N VAL A 43 9.28 16.21 -9.63
CA VAL A 43 9.21 15.03 -10.49
C VAL A 43 8.11 14.10 -9.97
N PHE A 44 7.20 13.69 -10.87
CA PHE A 44 6.02 12.87 -10.52
C PHE A 44 6.35 11.38 -10.33
N ASP A 45 7.32 10.83 -11.07
CA ASP A 45 7.64 9.40 -11.13
C ASP A 45 9.07 9.02 -10.63
N PRO A 46 9.58 9.60 -9.53
CA PRO A 46 10.96 9.36 -9.11
C PRO A 46 11.16 7.89 -8.73
N GLN A 47 12.27 7.28 -9.19
CA GLN A 47 12.63 5.88 -8.93
C GLN A 47 13.10 5.59 -7.48
N VAL A 48 12.42 6.17 -6.49
CA VAL A 48 12.72 6.13 -5.06
C VAL A 48 11.61 5.47 -4.23
N GLY A 49 10.58 4.94 -4.89
CA GLY A 49 9.45 4.24 -4.26
C GLY A 49 9.72 2.75 -3.98
N ALA A 50 9.06 2.21 -2.97
CA ALA A 50 9.10 0.78 -2.67
C ALA A 50 8.26 -0.05 -3.66
N SER A 51 8.58 -1.34 -3.82
CA SER A 51 7.84 -2.25 -4.71
C SER A 51 6.38 -2.42 -4.26
N LEU A 52 5.43 -2.24 -5.18
CA LEU A 52 4.01 -2.52 -4.93
C LEU A 52 3.65 -3.94 -5.35
N GLY A 53 2.97 -4.68 -4.46
CA GLY A 53 2.26 -5.90 -4.83
C GLY A 53 0.93 -5.58 -5.49
N LEU A 54 0.75 -5.97 -6.75
CA LEU A 54 -0.56 -5.97 -7.41
C LEU A 54 -1.37 -7.18 -6.95
N LEU A 55 -2.53 -6.90 -6.35
CA LEU A 55 -3.51 -7.91 -5.93
C LEU A 55 -4.68 -7.96 -6.94
N PRO A 56 -5.43 -9.07 -7.04
CA PRO A 56 -6.43 -9.27 -8.09
C PRO A 56 -7.51 -8.17 -8.21
N ASN A 57 -7.86 -7.53 -7.09
CA ASN A 57 -8.78 -6.40 -7.04
C ASN A 57 -8.24 -5.16 -7.77
N ALA A 58 -6.93 -4.88 -7.65
CA ALA A 58 -6.29 -3.76 -8.33
C ALA A 58 -6.01 -4.07 -9.80
N SER A 59 -5.57 -5.30 -10.12
CA SER A 59 -5.37 -5.74 -11.51
C SER A 59 -6.61 -5.56 -12.37
N ARG A 60 -7.80 -5.93 -11.85
CA ARG A 60 -9.09 -5.74 -12.53
C ARG A 60 -9.49 -4.28 -12.74
N ILE A 61 -8.93 -3.33 -11.99
CA ILE A 61 -9.19 -1.89 -12.19
C ILE A 61 -8.18 -1.33 -13.19
N LEU A 62 -6.90 -1.71 -13.08
CA LEU A 62 -5.86 -1.37 -14.04
C LEU A 62 -6.21 -1.81 -15.47
N ASP A 63 -6.95 -2.90 -15.61
CA ASP A 63 -7.46 -3.42 -16.89
C ASP A 63 -8.49 -2.48 -17.51
N GLN A 64 -9.46 -2.03 -16.71
CA GLN A 64 -10.51 -1.11 -17.15
C GLN A 64 -10.00 0.30 -17.48
N VAL A 65 -8.91 0.75 -16.85
CA VAL A 65 -8.23 2.01 -17.21
C VAL A 65 -7.19 1.83 -18.33
N GLY A 66 -7.10 0.66 -18.97
CA GLY A 66 -6.20 0.42 -20.10
C GLY A 66 -4.71 0.39 -19.76
N CYS A 67 -4.36 0.28 -18.48
CA CYS A 67 -2.98 0.26 -18.00
C CYS A 67 -2.44 -1.15 -17.72
N TYR A 68 -3.29 -2.17 -17.62
CA TYR A 68 -2.92 -3.50 -17.15
C TYR A 68 -1.80 -4.17 -17.96
N GLU A 69 -1.86 -4.13 -19.29
CA GLU A 69 -0.82 -4.72 -20.14
C GLU A 69 0.56 -4.07 -19.90
N LYS A 70 0.61 -2.74 -19.79
CA LYS A 70 1.84 -2.01 -19.41
C LYS A 70 2.35 -2.40 -18.02
N PHE A 71 1.44 -2.74 -17.09
CA PHE A 71 1.83 -3.29 -15.79
C PHE A 71 2.32 -4.75 -15.89
N LEU A 72 1.76 -5.59 -16.77
CA LEU A 72 2.26 -6.94 -17.03
C LEU A 72 3.67 -6.93 -17.65
N GLU A 73 3.94 -5.98 -18.55
CA GLU A 73 5.27 -5.76 -19.16
C GLU A 73 6.37 -5.45 -18.13
N ILE A 74 6.03 -4.92 -16.96
CA ILE A 74 7.00 -4.52 -15.91
C ILE A 74 6.89 -5.31 -14.60
N THR A 75 6.00 -6.31 -14.52
CA THR A 75 5.80 -7.14 -13.31
C THR A 75 6.17 -8.60 -13.52
N LYS A 76 6.35 -9.35 -12.42
CA LYS A 76 6.57 -10.80 -12.45
C LYS A 76 5.69 -11.50 -11.42
N PRO A 77 5.12 -12.67 -11.75
CA PRO A 77 4.33 -13.45 -10.81
C PRO A 77 5.23 -14.03 -9.72
N ILE A 78 4.84 -13.84 -8.46
CA ILE A 78 5.50 -14.43 -7.30
C ILE A 78 5.24 -15.94 -7.28
N ARG A 79 6.30 -16.77 -7.32
CA ARG A 79 6.20 -18.24 -7.41
C ARG A 79 6.42 -19.00 -6.08
N LYS A 80 6.92 -18.34 -5.02
CA LYS A 80 7.31 -18.97 -3.74
C LYS A 80 7.26 -17.97 -2.58
N GLN A 81 7.03 -18.40 -1.33
CA GLN A 81 6.94 -17.52 -0.14
C GLN A 81 7.25 -18.30 1.18
N THR A 82 7.67 -17.62 2.27
CA THR A 82 7.98 -18.22 3.60
C THR A 82 7.70 -17.22 4.76
N VAL A 83 7.29 -17.65 5.99
CA VAL A 83 6.68 -16.78 7.06
C VAL A 83 6.87 -17.27 8.54
N HIS A 84 7.14 -16.39 9.53
CA HIS A 84 7.15 -16.59 11.04
C HIS A 84 6.60 -15.27 11.78
N ARG A 85 6.21 -15.15 13.12
CA ARG A 85 5.01 -14.29 13.60
C ARG A 85 4.75 -13.67 15.08
N ALA A 86 4.15 -12.44 15.35
CA ALA A 86 3.81 -11.59 16.63
C ALA A 86 2.30 -11.09 16.93
N ASP A 87 2.04 -10.06 17.81
CA ASP A 87 0.86 -9.09 17.84
C ASP A 87 0.95 -7.58 18.39
N GLY A 88 -0.17 -6.77 18.58
CA GLY A 88 -0.21 -5.28 18.94
C GLY A 88 -1.50 -4.37 18.78
N THR A 89 -1.45 -3.00 18.87
CA THR A 89 -2.59 -1.97 18.81
C THR A 89 -2.19 -0.50 18.42
N LEU A 90 -2.99 0.27 17.63
CA LEU A 90 -2.65 1.55 16.94
C LEU A 90 -1.60 2.49 17.57
N PHE A 91 -0.61 2.84 16.74
CA PHE A 91 0.73 3.24 17.18
C PHE A 91 1.67 3.41 15.99
N ALA A 92 2.91 3.81 16.29
CA ALA A 92 4.06 3.08 15.79
C ALA A 92 4.64 2.21 16.93
N GLU A 93 4.59 0.88 16.80
CA GLU A 93 5.40 -0.07 17.59
C GLU A 93 6.61 -0.55 16.79
N TYR A 94 6.63 -0.38 15.47
CA TYR A 94 7.71 -0.80 14.60
C TYR A 94 8.28 0.39 13.84
N LYS A 95 9.60 0.40 13.65
CA LYS A 95 10.31 1.21 12.65
C LYS A 95 10.66 0.33 11.46
N CYS A 96 10.66 0.88 10.26
CA CYS A 96 11.00 0.18 9.03
C CYS A 96 12.17 0.88 8.33
N LEU A 97 13.28 0.17 8.20
CA LEU A 97 14.32 0.51 7.24
C LEU A 97 13.93 -0.14 5.90
N PHE A 98 13.67 0.65 4.87
CA PHE A 98 13.34 0.12 3.55
C PHE A 98 14.16 0.79 2.46
N GLY A 99 14.36 0.09 1.36
CA GLY A 99 15.22 0.58 0.28
C GLY A 99 15.11 -0.21 -1.01
N ILE A 100 15.88 0.27 -1.98
CA ILE A 100 16.12 -0.36 -3.27
C ILE A 100 17.62 -0.55 -3.39
N SER A 101 18.07 -1.74 -3.74
CA SER A 101 19.47 -2.04 -4.02
C SER A 101 19.67 -2.47 -5.48
N ALA A 102 20.92 -2.39 -5.94
CA ALA A 102 21.34 -3.01 -7.18
C ALA A 102 21.13 -4.55 -7.13
N SER A 103 21.41 -5.23 -8.24
CA SER A 103 21.40 -6.69 -8.29
C SER A 103 22.48 -7.28 -7.36
N ILE A 104 22.06 -8.18 -6.46
CA ILE A 104 22.93 -8.87 -5.51
C ILE A 104 23.09 -10.32 -5.96
N ASP A 105 24.31 -10.85 -5.94
CA ASP A 105 24.56 -12.25 -6.36
C ASP A 105 23.71 -13.23 -5.54
N GLY A 106 23.14 -14.21 -6.24
CA GLY A 106 22.24 -15.18 -5.66
C GLY A 106 20.87 -14.62 -5.24
N MET A 107 20.43 -13.47 -5.74
CA MET A 107 19.03 -13.05 -5.63
C MET A 107 18.40 -13.03 -7.03
N GLU A 108 17.51 -13.99 -7.32
CA GLU A 108 17.01 -14.22 -8.68
C GLU A 108 15.65 -13.53 -8.92
N VAL A 109 15.44 -13.05 -10.16
CA VAL A 109 14.24 -12.27 -10.54
C VAL A 109 12.97 -13.09 -10.33
N GLY A 110 11.99 -12.50 -9.62
CA GLY A 110 10.73 -13.16 -9.26
C GLY A 110 10.77 -13.98 -7.95
N GLU A 111 11.92 -14.08 -7.28
CA GLU A 111 11.98 -14.55 -5.90
C GLU A 111 11.45 -13.48 -4.91
N ASN A 112 11.05 -13.93 -3.72
CA ASN A 112 10.97 -13.09 -2.53
C ASN A 112 11.49 -13.86 -1.32
N TYR A 113 12.00 -13.12 -0.35
CA TYR A 113 12.51 -13.64 0.91
C TYR A 113 11.85 -12.90 2.06
N LYS A 114 11.55 -13.63 3.15
CA LYS A 114 11.13 -13.04 4.41
C LYS A 114 11.80 -13.78 5.56
N THR A 115 12.51 -13.05 6.41
CA THR A 115 13.12 -13.58 7.63
C THR A 115 12.36 -13.02 8.83
N PHE A 116 12.24 -13.78 9.90
CA PHE A 116 11.65 -13.27 11.15
C PHE A 116 12.41 -13.88 12.31
N ALA A 117 12.78 -13.01 13.24
CA ALA A 117 13.31 -13.37 14.53
C ALA A 117 12.47 -12.65 15.59
N LYS A 118 12.87 -12.76 16.85
CA LYS A 118 12.23 -12.03 17.94
C LYS A 118 12.35 -10.52 17.69
N ASP A 119 11.22 -9.82 17.69
CA ASP A 119 11.12 -8.35 17.57
C ASP A 119 11.70 -7.73 16.27
N VAL A 120 12.16 -8.54 15.29
CA VAL A 120 12.62 -8.10 13.96
C VAL A 120 12.12 -9.03 12.84
N SER A 121 11.75 -8.45 11.70
CA SER A 121 11.45 -9.20 10.48
C SER A 121 11.89 -8.47 9.21
N THR A 122 12.04 -9.21 8.11
CA THR A 122 12.47 -8.69 6.81
C THR A 122 11.53 -9.13 5.71
N LEU A 123 11.53 -8.38 4.61
CA LEU A 123 10.79 -8.66 3.40
C LEU A 123 11.63 -8.17 2.23
N SER A 124 11.86 -8.99 1.20
CA SER A 124 12.51 -8.55 -0.03
C SER A 124 11.91 -9.18 -1.27
N TYR A 125 11.95 -8.44 -2.39
CA TYR A 125 11.43 -8.81 -3.70
C TYR A 125 12.48 -8.47 -4.77
N ILE A 126 12.72 -9.37 -5.72
CA ILE A 126 13.69 -9.13 -6.79
C ILE A 126 12.92 -8.80 -8.08
N GLY A 127 13.05 -7.54 -8.52
CA GLY A 127 12.36 -7.00 -9.68
C GLY A 127 13.01 -7.34 -11.02
N MET A 128 12.33 -6.96 -12.10
CA MET A 128 12.65 -7.25 -13.52
C MET A 128 14.11 -7.03 -13.94
N ILE A 129 14.73 -5.97 -13.44
CA ILE A 129 16.11 -5.55 -13.77
C ILE A 129 17.11 -5.95 -12.66
N GLY A 130 16.84 -7.03 -11.94
CA GLY A 130 17.67 -7.53 -10.83
C GLY A 130 17.64 -6.70 -9.54
N ARG A 131 17.05 -5.49 -9.56
CA ARG A 131 16.92 -4.63 -8.37
C ARG A 131 16.23 -5.36 -7.23
N VAL A 132 16.84 -5.28 -6.05
CA VAL A 132 16.29 -5.86 -4.81
C VAL A 132 15.55 -4.76 -4.06
N PHE A 133 14.23 -4.89 -3.95
CA PHE A 133 13.41 -4.06 -3.07
C PHE A 133 13.34 -4.75 -1.72
N TRP A 134 13.55 -4.02 -0.62
CA TRP A 134 13.63 -4.65 0.69
C TRP A 134 13.13 -3.75 1.82
N PHE A 135 12.72 -4.41 2.91
CA PHE A 135 12.21 -3.83 4.13
C PHE A 135 12.76 -4.64 5.31
N VAL A 136 13.09 -3.94 6.39
CA VAL A 136 13.53 -4.48 7.68
C VAL A 136 12.69 -3.80 8.75
N PHE A 137 11.78 -4.55 9.34
CA PHE A 137 10.85 -4.13 10.38
C PHE A 137 11.45 -4.46 11.73
N VAL A 138 11.71 -3.46 12.56
CA VAL A 138 12.28 -3.63 13.91
C VAL A 138 11.32 -3.00 14.90
N LYS A 139 10.98 -3.72 15.96
CA LYS A 139 10.16 -3.21 17.05
C LYS A 139 10.90 -2.11 17.80
N MET A 140 10.18 -1.10 18.25
CA MET A 140 10.70 -0.01 19.07
C MET A 140 10.59 -0.36 20.56
N ASP A 141 11.25 0.43 21.41
CA ASP A 141 11.23 0.30 22.88
C ASP A 141 9.79 0.32 23.45
N LYS A 142 8.92 1.09 22.80
CA LYS A 142 7.52 1.26 23.20
C LYS A 142 6.63 1.65 22.02
N VAL A 143 5.37 1.80 22.38
CA VAL A 143 4.26 2.26 21.57
C VAL A 143 4.28 3.79 21.49
N TYR A 144 4.46 4.35 20.29
CA TYR A 144 4.42 5.81 20.07
C TYR A 144 3.08 6.26 19.47
N TYR A 145 2.59 7.41 19.95
CA TYR A 145 1.34 8.04 19.55
C TYR A 145 1.59 9.47 19.04
N THR A 146 0.73 9.97 18.16
CA THR A 146 0.77 11.36 17.69
C THR A 146 0.55 12.35 18.85
N PRO A 147 1.21 13.53 18.86
CA PRO A 147 2.18 14.02 17.87
C PRO A 147 3.62 13.48 18.06
N ASN A 148 3.86 12.63 19.05
CA ASN A 148 5.19 12.22 19.51
C ASN A 148 5.81 11.04 18.73
N ILE A 149 5.40 10.79 17.48
CA ILE A 149 5.96 9.72 16.66
C ILE A 149 7.36 10.14 16.18
N PRO A 150 8.41 9.33 16.42
CA PRO A 150 9.78 9.71 16.10
C PRO A 150 10.01 9.81 14.59
N ARG A 151 10.83 10.78 14.19
CA ARG A 151 11.43 10.84 12.86
C ARG A 151 12.89 10.41 12.97
N PHE A 152 13.33 9.63 11.99
CA PHE A 152 14.68 9.07 11.96
C PHE A 152 15.54 9.76 10.90
N THR A 153 16.83 9.82 11.19
CA THR A 153 17.88 10.33 10.32
C THR A 153 18.61 9.19 9.61
N THR A 154 19.52 9.51 8.69
CA THR A 154 20.43 8.53 8.10
C THR A 154 21.32 7.87 9.16
N ALA A 155 21.77 8.60 10.19
CA ALA A 155 22.58 8.04 11.27
C ALA A 155 21.81 7.00 12.10
N ASP A 156 20.50 7.19 12.31
CA ASP A 156 19.64 6.18 12.95
C ASP A 156 19.48 4.93 12.08
N ALA A 157 19.50 5.09 10.75
CA ALA A 157 19.48 3.98 9.80
C ALA A 157 20.81 3.21 9.83
N ASP A 158 21.94 3.90 9.83
CA ASP A 158 23.28 3.29 9.93
C ASP A 158 23.43 2.53 11.26
N ALA A 159 23.03 3.13 12.39
CA ALA A 159 23.04 2.47 13.71
C ALA A 159 22.16 1.21 13.75
N LEU A 160 21.00 1.24 13.10
CA LEU A 160 20.13 0.06 12.99
C LEU A 160 20.77 -1.06 12.16
N VAL A 161 21.55 -0.71 11.12
CA VAL A 161 22.28 -1.70 10.31
C VAL A 161 23.46 -2.30 11.08
N GLU A 162 24.05 -1.58 12.04
CA GLU A 162 25.00 -2.20 12.97
C GLU A 162 24.31 -3.23 13.90
N GLU A 163 23.10 -2.92 14.39
CA GLU A 163 22.30 -3.82 15.25
C GLU A 163 21.84 -5.09 14.52
N VAL A 164 21.12 -4.95 13.39
CA VAL A 164 20.45 -6.08 12.71
C VAL A 164 21.12 -6.52 11.40
N GLY A 165 22.24 -5.90 11.03
CA GLY A 165 22.93 -6.13 9.74
C GLY A 165 23.41 -7.57 9.51
N SER A 166 23.61 -8.35 10.58
CA SER A 166 24.02 -9.77 10.49
C SER A 166 22.87 -10.72 10.14
N LEU A 167 21.62 -10.25 10.19
CA LEU A 167 20.42 -11.05 9.94
C LEU A 167 20.40 -11.54 8.49
N ALA A 168 20.32 -12.86 8.31
CA ALA A 168 20.29 -13.48 6.99
C ALA A 168 18.95 -13.25 6.29
N ILE A 169 19.00 -12.81 5.04
CA ILE A 169 17.88 -12.72 4.10
C ILE A 169 17.76 -14.02 3.30
N ARG A 170 18.90 -14.62 2.95
CA ARG A 170 18.98 -15.88 2.20
C ARG A 170 20.10 -16.75 2.74
N GLU A 171 19.75 -17.87 3.38
CA GLU A 171 20.72 -18.75 4.04
C GLU A 171 21.67 -19.45 3.07
N LYS A 172 21.16 -20.05 1.98
CA LYS A 172 21.95 -20.92 1.08
C LYS A 172 23.09 -20.23 0.30
N ARG A 173 23.18 -18.89 0.32
CA ARG A 173 24.37 -18.11 -0.10
C ARG A 173 24.67 -16.92 0.84
N ARG A 174 24.14 -16.95 2.08
CA ARG A 174 24.27 -15.94 3.15
C ARG A 174 24.27 -14.46 2.69
N VAL A 175 23.20 -14.01 2.05
CA VAL A 175 22.93 -12.57 1.88
C VAL A 175 22.36 -12.02 3.19
N THR A 176 22.84 -10.88 3.67
CA THR A 176 22.40 -10.26 4.94
C THR A 176 21.75 -8.88 4.75
N VAL A 177 21.13 -8.35 5.82
CA VAL A 177 20.65 -6.96 5.85
C VAL A 177 21.77 -5.94 5.55
N ARG A 178 23.00 -6.20 6.03
CA ARG A 178 24.15 -5.33 5.76
C ARG A 178 24.53 -5.31 4.28
N ASP A 179 24.41 -6.43 3.58
CA ASP A 179 24.65 -6.50 2.13
C ASP A 179 23.59 -5.72 1.36
N LEU A 180 22.30 -5.88 1.71
CA LEU A 180 21.22 -5.07 1.14
C LEU A 180 21.51 -3.58 1.32
N TYR A 181 21.89 -3.15 2.52
CA TYR A 181 22.14 -1.75 2.83
C TYR A 181 23.40 -1.20 2.13
N ARG A 182 24.45 -2.01 1.98
CA ARG A 182 25.68 -1.60 1.27
C ARG A 182 25.41 -1.30 -0.20
N GLU A 183 24.68 -2.18 -0.89
CA GLU A 183 24.38 -2.05 -2.32
C GLU A 183 23.17 -1.14 -2.63
N ARG A 184 22.76 -0.28 -1.69
CA ARG A 184 21.54 0.54 -1.80
C ARG A 184 21.68 1.67 -2.81
N ILE A 185 20.70 1.77 -3.71
CA ILE A 185 20.40 2.95 -4.53
C ILE A 185 19.63 3.97 -3.68
N SER A 186 18.74 3.50 -2.82
CA SER A 186 18.01 4.31 -1.85
C SER A 186 17.73 3.52 -0.57
N GLY A 187 17.65 4.22 0.57
CA GLY A 187 17.32 3.62 1.85
C GLY A 187 16.84 4.66 2.85
N ASN A 188 15.71 4.41 3.52
CA ASN A 188 15.09 5.32 4.48
C ASN A 188 14.62 4.54 5.71
N LEU A 189 14.81 5.11 6.90
CA LEU A 189 14.23 4.62 8.15
C LEU A 189 13.01 5.47 8.52
N VAL A 190 11.86 4.84 8.74
CA VAL A 190 10.60 5.52 9.10
C VAL A 190 9.90 4.79 10.26
N ALA A 191 9.12 5.52 11.05
CA ALA A 191 8.14 4.89 11.92
C ALA A 191 7.01 4.27 11.07
N LEU A 192 6.59 3.04 11.38
CA LEU A 192 5.42 2.44 10.77
C LEU A 192 4.17 2.87 11.53
N GLU A 193 3.59 3.96 11.05
CA GLU A 193 2.27 4.44 11.45
C GLU A 193 1.19 3.43 11.02
N GLU A 194 0.33 3.04 11.95
CA GLU A 194 -1.00 2.49 11.65
C GLU A 194 -2.06 3.56 11.92
N ALA A 195 -3.11 3.67 11.09
CA ALA A 195 -4.23 4.59 11.28
C ALA A 195 -5.52 4.06 10.64
N GLU A 196 -6.61 4.05 11.41
CA GLU A 196 -7.98 3.89 10.93
C GLU A 196 -8.78 5.08 11.47
N TYR A 197 -9.31 5.93 10.60
CA TYR A 197 -10.06 7.12 10.98
C TYR A 197 -11.56 6.96 10.70
N ASP A 198 -12.39 7.45 11.63
CA ASP A 198 -13.85 7.35 11.56
C ASP A 198 -14.53 8.34 10.60
N HIS A 199 -13.83 9.41 10.19
CA HIS A 199 -14.38 10.48 9.36
C HIS A 199 -13.54 10.69 8.11
N TRP A 200 -14.05 10.24 6.96
CA TRP A 200 -13.31 10.26 5.70
C TRP A 200 -13.63 11.46 4.83
N SER A 201 -14.77 12.11 5.08
CA SER A 201 -15.27 13.24 4.31
C SER A 201 -15.87 14.32 5.21
N TRP A 202 -15.69 15.58 4.82
CA TRP A 202 -16.28 16.73 5.50
C TRP A 202 -16.66 17.81 4.49
N GLY A 203 -17.96 18.12 4.38
CA GLY A 203 -18.48 19.09 3.41
C GLY A 203 -18.16 18.69 1.98
N ARG A 204 -17.16 19.34 1.38
CA ARG A 204 -16.65 19.10 0.01
C ARG A 204 -15.33 18.31 -0.04
N LEU A 205 -14.78 17.94 1.11
CA LEU A 205 -13.49 17.25 1.24
C LEU A 205 -13.69 15.75 1.43
N VAL A 206 -12.78 14.96 0.89
CA VAL A 206 -12.70 13.49 1.08
C VAL A 206 -11.25 13.03 1.06
N CYS A 207 -10.92 12.05 1.89
CA CYS A 207 -9.60 11.43 1.96
C CYS A 207 -9.63 10.00 1.40
N LEU A 208 -8.53 9.56 0.77
CA LEU A 208 -8.35 8.22 0.22
C LEU A 208 -6.92 7.70 0.39
N GLY A 209 -6.76 6.37 0.35
CA GLY A 209 -5.47 5.70 0.55
C GLY A 209 -4.86 5.97 1.93
N ASP A 210 -3.53 6.07 1.98
CA ASP A 210 -2.75 6.34 3.20
C ASP A 210 -3.18 7.57 4.02
N ALA A 211 -3.86 8.54 3.40
CA ALA A 211 -4.38 9.73 4.09
C ALA A 211 -5.55 9.40 5.05
N ILE A 212 -6.11 8.19 4.97
CA ILE A 212 -7.27 7.78 5.76
C ILE A 212 -7.20 6.33 6.27
N HIS A 213 -6.43 5.45 5.60
CA HIS A 213 -6.14 4.07 6.03
C HIS A 213 -4.65 3.80 5.94
N LYS A 214 -3.95 4.06 7.05
CA LYS A 214 -2.52 3.78 7.15
C LYS A 214 -2.34 2.36 7.68
N MET A 215 -1.66 1.50 6.91
CA MET A 215 -1.46 0.09 7.25
C MET A 215 -0.01 -0.31 7.11
N THR A 216 0.38 -1.32 7.88
CA THR A 216 1.71 -1.92 7.78
C THR A 216 1.87 -2.71 6.47
N PRO A 217 3.04 -2.65 5.80
CA PRO A 217 3.20 -3.10 4.42
C PRO A 217 3.22 -4.62 4.23
N ASN A 218 3.23 -5.39 5.31
CA ASN A 218 3.47 -6.84 5.34
C ASN A 218 2.44 -7.68 4.57
N LEU A 219 1.22 -7.16 4.36
CA LEU A 219 0.18 -7.74 3.50
C LEU A 219 0.31 -7.33 2.02
N GLY A 220 1.04 -6.24 1.72
CA GLY A 220 1.11 -5.65 0.37
C GLY A 220 -0.17 -4.94 -0.08
N ALA A 221 -1.20 -4.87 0.77
CA ALA A 221 -2.54 -4.42 0.38
C ALA A 221 -2.71 -2.90 0.22
N GLY A 222 -1.76 -2.07 0.68
CA GLY A 222 -1.90 -0.61 0.71
C GLY A 222 -2.24 0.00 -0.66
N GLY A 223 -1.32 -0.08 -1.62
CA GLY A 223 -1.55 0.49 -2.96
C GLY A 223 -2.70 -0.18 -3.71
N SER A 224 -2.88 -1.50 -3.58
CA SER A 224 -4.03 -2.19 -4.19
C SER A 224 -5.37 -1.73 -3.61
N SER A 225 -5.44 -1.44 -2.31
CA SER A 225 -6.62 -0.89 -1.65
C SER A 225 -6.84 0.59 -1.95
N ALA A 226 -5.76 1.34 -2.22
CA ALA A 226 -5.81 2.71 -2.68
C ALA A 226 -6.40 2.83 -4.09
N ILE A 227 -5.97 1.97 -5.03
CA ILE A 227 -6.54 1.85 -6.38
C ILE A 227 -8.03 1.48 -6.31
N GLU A 228 -8.40 0.50 -5.47
CA GLU A 228 -9.81 0.11 -5.28
C GLU A 228 -10.67 1.23 -4.67
N SER A 229 -10.12 2.00 -3.73
CA SER A 229 -10.81 3.16 -3.16
C SER A 229 -10.91 4.32 -4.16
N ALA A 230 -9.89 4.53 -5.00
CA ALA A 230 -9.92 5.54 -6.06
C ALA A 230 -11.07 5.26 -7.03
N ALA A 231 -11.13 4.08 -7.66
CA ALA A 231 -12.19 3.75 -8.63
C ALA A 231 -13.63 3.91 -8.08
N VAL A 232 -13.86 3.53 -6.82
CA VAL A 232 -15.17 3.73 -6.16
C VAL A 232 -15.47 5.21 -5.96
N LEU A 233 -14.49 6.02 -5.57
CA LEU A 233 -14.64 7.46 -5.42
C LEU A 233 -14.86 8.16 -6.78
N SER A 234 -14.07 7.81 -7.79
CA SER A 234 -14.15 8.34 -9.15
C SER A 234 -15.54 8.11 -9.75
N ASN A 235 -16.08 6.90 -9.66
CA ASN A 235 -17.46 6.59 -10.08
C ASN A 235 -18.52 7.49 -9.40
N ILE A 236 -18.36 7.74 -8.10
CA ILE A 236 -19.27 8.59 -7.33
C ILE A 236 -19.14 10.07 -7.76
N ILE A 237 -17.93 10.54 -8.03
CA ILE A 237 -17.67 11.89 -8.54
C ILE A 237 -18.25 12.04 -9.95
N SER A 238 -17.98 11.12 -10.87
CA SER A 238 -18.49 11.18 -12.25
C SER A 238 -20.02 11.15 -12.29
N GLY A 239 -20.67 10.30 -11.47
CA GLY A 239 -22.13 10.30 -11.34
C GLY A 239 -22.72 11.60 -10.75
N LEU A 240 -21.94 12.32 -9.94
CA LEU A 240 -22.33 13.62 -9.41
C LEU A 240 -22.13 14.76 -10.44
N VAL A 241 -20.99 14.77 -11.15
CA VAL A 241 -20.62 15.85 -12.08
C VAL A 241 -21.39 15.77 -13.39
N ASN A 242 -21.70 14.55 -13.88
CA ASN A 242 -22.46 14.34 -15.11
C ASN A 242 -23.99 14.41 -14.89
N GLY A 243 -24.44 14.91 -13.74
CA GLY A 243 -25.84 15.20 -13.44
C GLY A 243 -26.32 16.52 -14.06
N VAL A 244 -27.61 16.82 -13.90
CA VAL A 244 -28.20 18.06 -14.42
C VAL A 244 -27.81 19.25 -13.53
N GLY A 245 -26.93 20.10 -14.03
CA GLY A 245 -26.54 21.36 -13.37
C GLY A 245 -25.55 21.20 -12.22
N LYS A 246 -25.29 22.30 -11.51
CA LYS A 246 -24.20 22.36 -10.51
C LYS A 246 -24.55 21.59 -9.23
N PRO A 247 -23.75 20.60 -8.81
CA PRO A 247 -24.02 19.85 -7.58
C PRO A 247 -24.08 20.74 -6.34
N THR A 248 -25.15 20.57 -5.55
CA THR A 248 -25.30 21.27 -4.26
C THR A 248 -24.30 20.74 -3.24
N VAL A 249 -24.02 21.53 -2.19
CA VAL A 249 -23.17 21.08 -1.06
C VAL A 249 -23.71 19.79 -0.45
N GLU A 250 -25.04 19.68 -0.31
CA GLU A 250 -25.68 18.51 0.28
C GLU A 250 -25.58 17.27 -0.61
N ALA A 251 -25.74 17.42 -1.94
CA ALA A 251 -25.52 16.32 -2.88
C ALA A 251 -24.07 15.81 -2.81
N ILE A 252 -23.08 16.71 -2.77
CA ILE A 252 -21.67 16.35 -2.57
C ILE A 252 -21.48 15.62 -1.23
N ARG A 253 -22.01 16.15 -0.13
CA ARG A 253 -21.86 15.57 1.21
C ARG A 253 -22.46 14.16 1.30
N LEU A 254 -23.62 13.94 0.70
CA LEU A 254 -24.28 12.63 0.63
C LEU A 254 -23.49 11.65 -0.26
N ALA A 255 -22.98 12.11 -1.41
CA ALA A 255 -22.16 11.31 -2.31
C ALA A 255 -20.86 10.85 -1.63
N LEU A 256 -20.09 11.77 -1.03
CA LEU A 256 -18.84 11.47 -0.31
C LEU A 256 -19.09 10.61 0.95
N GLY A 257 -20.22 10.81 1.63
CA GLY A 257 -20.67 9.93 2.71
C GLY A 257 -21.02 8.52 2.24
N SER A 258 -21.46 8.35 0.99
CA SER A 258 -21.72 7.02 0.41
C SER A 258 -20.43 6.26 0.10
N TYR A 259 -19.39 6.96 -0.40
CA TYR A 259 -18.04 6.42 -0.55
C TYR A 259 -17.51 5.82 0.77
N GLN A 260 -17.59 6.58 1.87
CA GLN A 260 -17.19 6.08 3.19
C GLN A 260 -17.99 4.82 3.57
N LYS A 261 -19.32 4.81 3.43
CA LYS A 261 -20.16 3.65 3.78
C LYS A 261 -19.80 2.40 2.97
N LEU A 262 -19.55 2.54 1.67
CA LEU A 262 -19.21 1.43 0.77
C LEU A 262 -17.81 0.85 1.06
N ARG A 263 -16.86 1.71 1.43
CA ARG A 263 -15.45 1.31 1.61
C ARG A 263 -15.11 0.92 3.05
N ALA A 264 -15.71 1.54 4.07
CA ALA A 264 -15.28 1.37 5.47
C ALA A 264 -15.31 -0.09 5.92
N ILE A 265 -16.41 -0.81 5.70
CA ILE A 265 -16.55 -2.22 6.09
C ILE A 265 -15.44 -3.10 5.47
N ARG A 266 -14.99 -2.78 4.24
CA ARG A 266 -13.89 -3.49 3.58
C ARG A 266 -12.53 -3.05 4.09
N MET A 267 -12.31 -1.75 4.26
CA MET A 267 -11.05 -1.21 4.79
C MET A 267 -10.79 -1.65 6.23
N THR A 268 -11.78 -1.63 7.13
CA THR A 268 -11.65 -2.17 8.50
C THR A 268 -11.24 -3.64 8.50
N LYS A 269 -11.75 -4.45 7.55
CA LYS A 269 -11.35 -5.87 7.43
C LYS A 269 -9.93 -6.01 6.88
N VAL A 270 -9.57 -5.26 5.84
CA VAL A 270 -8.20 -5.26 5.28
C VAL A 270 -7.18 -4.78 6.31
N LEU A 271 -7.48 -3.69 7.02
CA LEU A 271 -6.68 -3.16 8.13
C LEU A 271 -6.54 -4.20 9.24
N LYS A 272 -7.63 -4.82 9.71
CA LYS A 272 -7.55 -5.89 10.71
C LYS A 272 -6.69 -7.06 10.25
N VAL A 273 -6.79 -7.50 8.99
CA VAL A 273 -5.95 -8.59 8.46
C VAL A 273 -4.49 -8.16 8.28
N ALA A 274 -4.21 -6.96 7.77
CA ALA A 274 -2.85 -6.44 7.63
C ALA A 274 -2.20 -6.27 9.00
N ASN A 275 -2.92 -5.64 9.92
CA ASN A 275 -2.51 -5.44 11.29
C ASN A 275 -2.25 -6.79 11.96
N VAL A 276 -3.21 -7.74 11.95
CA VAL A 276 -3.05 -9.11 12.46
C VAL A 276 -1.94 -9.88 11.74
N LEU A 277 -1.58 -9.56 10.49
CA LEU A 277 -0.49 -10.22 9.78
C LEU A 277 0.89 -9.64 10.11
N THR A 278 1.05 -8.33 10.23
CA THR A 278 2.31 -7.69 10.69
C THR A 278 2.59 -8.02 12.13
N ARG A 279 1.51 -7.98 12.91
CA ARG A 279 1.35 -8.65 14.19
C ARG A 279 1.86 -10.04 14.02
N LEU A 280 1.18 -10.96 13.35
CA LEU A 280 1.70 -12.30 13.04
C LEU A 280 2.94 -12.29 12.08
N GLN A 281 3.89 -11.36 12.20
CA GLN A 281 5.25 -11.42 11.64
C GLN A 281 6.44 -11.28 12.66
N ALA A 282 6.35 -10.53 13.76
CA ALA A 282 7.51 -10.21 14.66
C ALA A 282 7.68 -10.89 16.08
N LEU A 283 7.00 -12.01 16.40
CA LEU A 283 7.06 -12.81 17.67
C LEU A 283 6.81 -12.15 19.07
N LYS A 284 5.72 -11.37 19.26
CA LYS A 284 5.41 -10.58 20.47
C LYS A 284 4.78 -11.37 21.62
N GLY A 285 3.92 -12.35 21.33
CA GLY A 285 3.10 -13.03 22.35
C GLY A 285 3.10 -14.54 22.22
N TRP A 286 2.77 -15.24 23.30
CA TRP A 286 2.80 -16.70 23.36
C TRP A 286 1.65 -17.36 22.59
N LYS A 287 0.49 -16.69 22.46
CA LYS A 287 -0.66 -17.18 21.68
C LYS A 287 -0.35 -17.10 20.20
N GLU A 288 0.33 -16.04 19.81
CA GLU A 288 0.79 -15.70 18.47
C GLU A 288 1.86 -16.71 18.08
N TYR A 289 2.84 -16.94 18.96
CA TYR A 289 3.80 -18.04 18.88
C TYR A 289 3.11 -19.40 18.71
N ALA A 290 2.07 -19.72 19.48
CA ALA A 290 1.38 -21.01 19.37
C ALA A 290 0.59 -21.17 18.05
N MET A 291 -0.14 -20.12 17.65
CA MET A 291 -0.85 -20.02 16.37
C MET A 291 0.10 -20.22 15.17
N THR A 292 1.36 -19.86 15.36
CA THR A 292 2.43 -19.91 14.36
C THR A 292 3.10 -21.25 14.24
N HIS A 293 3.53 -21.81 15.35
CA HIS A 293 4.36 -23.01 15.35
C HIS A 293 3.53 -24.29 15.33
N PHE A 294 2.27 -24.24 15.78
CA PHE A 294 1.44 -25.43 15.93
C PHE A 294 0.20 -25.45 15.02
N ILE A 295 -0.49 -24.32 14.86
CA ILE A 295 -1.80 -24.28 14.17
C ILE A 295 -1.64 -24.03 12.66
N ALA A 296 -1.08 -22.89 12.24
CA ALA A 296 -1.03 -22.50 10.84
C ALA A 296 -0.28 -23.47 9.89
N PRO A 297 0.83 -24.15 10.28
CA PRO A 297 1.52 -25.11 9.41
C PRO A 297 0.71 -26.37 9.11
N ARG A 298 -0.33 -26.66 9.92
CA ARG A 298 -1.24 -27.81 9.75
C ARG A 298 -2.52 -27.45 9.01
N ALA A 299 -2.63 -26.21 8.51
CA ALA A 299 -3.85 -25.67 7.88
C ALA A 299 -3.77 -25.60 6.35
N ASP A 300 -2.89 -26.38 5.69
CA ASP A 300 -2.80 -26.61 4.23
C ASP A 300 -3.06 -25.40 3.32
N GLY A 301 -2.51 -24.24 3.69
CA GLY A 301 -2.66 -23.00 2.94
C GLY A 301 -4.08 -22.44 2.90
N VAL A 302 -5.05 -23.01 3.62
CA VAL A 302 -6.45 -22.56 3.72
C VAL A 302 -6.51 -21.11 4.20
N PHE A 303 -5.66 -20.72 5.16
CA PHE A 303 -5.54 -19.33 5.62
C PHE A 303 -5.15 -18.39 4.47
N THR A 304 -4.11 -18.74 3.71
CA THR A 304 -3.62 -17.95 2.56
C THR A 304 -4.68 -17.87 1.47
N ARG A 305 -5.33 -19.00 1.13
CA ARG A 305 -6.41 -19.07 0.15
C ARG A 305 -7.59 -18.19 0.56
N ASN A 306 -8.04 -18.28 1.81
CA ASN A 306 -9.15 -17.46 2.33
C ASN A 306 -8.82 -15.95 2.32
N VAL A 307 -7.57 -15.56 2.56
CA VAL A 307 -7.13 -14.15 2.44
C VAL A 307 -7.16 -13.70 0.98
N PHE A 308 -6.63 -14.49 0.04
CA PHE A 308 -6.70 -14.15 -1.39
C PHE A 308 -8.14 -14.13 -1.93
N GLU A 309 -8.98 -15.10 -1.56
CA GLU A 309 -10.40 -15.11 -1.91
C GLU A 309 -11.14 -13.91 -1.29
N PHE A 310 -10.83 -13.50 -0.07
CA PHE A 310 -11.43 -12.30 0.53
C PHE A 310 -11.02 -11.02 -0.22
N LEU A 311 -9.76 -10.93 -0.64
CA LEU A 311 -9.26 -9.83 -1.46
C LEU A 311 -9.93 -9.82 -2.85
N ASP A 312 -10.09 -10.99 -3.47
CA ASP A 312 -10.69 -11.13 -4.80
C ASP A 312 -12.22 -11.00 -4.83
N ARG A 313 -12.94 -11.39 -3.77
CA ARG A 313 -14.39 -11.14 -3.60
C ARG A 313 -14.74 -9.65 -3.40
N SER A 314 -13.88 -8.73 -3.83
CA SER A 314 -14.22 -7.32 -4.02
C SER A 314 -15.46 -7.20 -4.90
N PRO A 315 -16.56 -6.56 -4.43
CA PRO A 315 -17.60 -6.08 -5.31
C PRO A 315 -16.93 -5.27 -6.41
N SER A 316 -17.19 -5.62 -7.66
CA SER A 316 -16.47 -5.06 -8.80
C SER A 316 -16.70 -3.55 -8.87
N GLY A 317 -15.63 -2.77 -8.61
CA GLY A 317 -15.52 -1.42 -9.14
C GLY A 317 -15.42 -1.50 -10.65
N ARG A 318 -16.56 -1.71 -11.32
CA ARG A 318 -16.68 -1.40 -12.74
C ARG A 318 -16.68 0.10 -12.85
N LEU A 319 -15.72 0.67 -13.58
CA LEU A 319 -15.85 2.03 -14.08
C LEU A 319 -17.09 2.05 -14.96
N SER A 320 -17.90 3.12 -14.85
CA SER A 320 -19.01 3.34 -15.77
C SER A 320 -18.45 3.79 -17.13
N THR A 321 -17.88 2.87 -17.89
CA THR A 321 -17.47 3.12 -19.27
C THR A 321 -18.72 3.46 -20.09
N GLN A 322 -18.83 4.72 -20.50
CA GLN A 322 -19.74 5.08 -21.59
C GLN A 322 -19.15 4.51 -22.88
N THR A 323 -19.49 3.27 -23.20
CA THR A 323 -19.33 2.75 -24.55
C THR A 323 -20.39 3.41 -25.43
N SER A 324 -19.96 4.43 -26.16
CA SER A 324 -20.60 4.91 -27.39
C SER A 324 -20.56 3.85 -28.49
#